data_AF-A0A6J2X7V5-F1
#
_entry.id   AF-A0A6J2X7V5-F1
#
_cell.length_a   1.000
_cell.length_b   1.000
_cell.length_c   1.000
_cell.angle_alpha   90.00
_cell.angle_beta   90.00
_cell.angle_gamma   90.00
#
_symmetry.space_group_name_H-M   'P 1'
#
loop_
_entity.id
_entity.type
_entity.pdbx_description
1 polymer ?
#
loop_
_entity_poly.entity_id
_entity_poly.type
_entity_poly.pdbx_seq_one_letter_code
_entity_poly.pdbx_strand_id
1 'polypeptide(L)'
;MHGNDREIKAALAPRQRRPDANEQENIITKAFLPYVSQVTDRIGTALRPAKDKREPLSSAGDLPYTLSCGSVYIGTTKRSVGTILTEHKRSCRLGQTDKSVAAVAEHALRDGDHKIQFEDTQVIATTSGYHPRFVREAVEIHKHPNNFNRKEETLYLNRIWHPAISRTKEAVQRSRPVPEEPPPEQAPSADA
;
A
#
# COMPACT_ATOMS: atom_id res chain seq x y z
N MET A 1 44.23 -9.44 -57.89
CA MET A 1 43.91 -9.20 -56.48
C MET A 1 42.44 -9.55 -56.29
N HIS A 2 42.15 -10.76 -55.83
CA HIS A 2 40.77 -11.23 -55.65
C HIS A 2 40.40 -11.03 -54.18
N GLY A 3 39.71 -9.93 -53.87
CA GLY A 3 39.15 -9.68 -52.55
C GLY A 3 38.09 -10.73 -52.23
N ASN A 4 38.18 -11.33 -51.05
CA ASN A 4 37.34 -12.45 -50.63
C ASN A 4 35.95 -11.93 -50.23
N ASP A 5 34.96 -12.02 -51.14
CA ASP A 5 33.57 -11.57 -50.97
C ASP A 5 32.87 -12.04 -49.67
N ARG A 6 33.42 -13.07 -49.01
CA ARG A 6 32.94 -13.55 -47.70
C ARG A 6 33.21 -12.59 -46.54
N GLU A 7 34.33 -11.87 -46.56
CA GLU A 7 34.68 -10.92 -45.49
C GLU A 7 33.81 -9.65 -45.54
N ILE A 8 33.46 -9.21 -46.75
CA ILE A 8 32.60 -8.04 -46.97
C ILE A 8 31.16 -8.33 -46.51
N LYS A 9 30.65 -9.54 -46.77
CA LYS A 9 29.30 -9.94 -46.32
C LYS A 9 29.21 -10.12 -44.80
N ALA A 10 30.30 -10.50 -44.13
CA ALA A 10 30.34 -10.64 -42.67
C ALA A 10 30.33 -9.28 -41.95
N ALA A 11 30.95 -8.25 -42.54
CA ALA A 11 30.96 -6.88 -41.99
C ALA A 11 29.61 -6.16 -42.09
N LEU A 12 28.75 -6.57 -43.02
CA LEU A 12 27.41 -5.99 -43.26
C LEU A 12 26.28 -6.70 -42.50
N ALA A 13 26.57 -7.81 -41.81
CA ALA A 13 25.56 -8.52 -41.03
C ALA A 13 25.26 -7.76 -39.71
N PRO A 14 23.99 -7.57 -39.32
CA PRO A 14 23.66 -6.92 -38.06
C PRO A 14 24.30 -7.67 -36.89
N ARG A 15 25.05 -6.96 -36.06
CA ARG A 15 25.64 -7.50 -34.83
C ARG A 15 24.49 -7.87 -33.87
N GLN A 16 24.07 -9.14 -33.86
CA GLN A 16 23.12 -9.61 -32.86
C GLN A 16 23.83 -9.65 -31.51
N ARG A 17 23.52 -8.67 -30.67
CA ARG A 17 23.94 -8.63 -29.27
C ARG A 17 23.20 -9.78 -28.56
N ARG A 18 23.94 -10.75 -28.01
CA ARG A 18 23.34 -11.73 -27.09
C ARG A 18 23.09 -11.00 -25.77
N PRO A 19 21.84 -10.95 -25.27
CA PRO A 19 21.57 -10.34 -23.98
C PRO A 19 22.23 -11.17 -22.88
N ASP A 20 22.80 -10.50 -21.89
CA ASP A 20 23.31 -11.15 -20.68
C ASP A 20 22.12 -11.62 -19.82
N ALA A 21 22.31 -12.64 -18.98
CA ALA A 21 21.22 -13.28 -18.22
C ALA A 21 20.33 -12.32 -17.40
N ASN A 22 20.87 -11.17 -16.99
CA ASN A 22 20.17 -10.11 -16.25
C ASN A 22 19.21 -9.27 -17.15
N GLU A 23 19.41 -9.28 -18.47
CA GLU A 23 18.53 -8.61 -19.43
C GLU A 23 17.31 -9.50 -19.77
N GLN A 24 17.44 -10.83 -19.72
CA GLN A 24 16.33 -11.78 -19.90
C GLN A 24 15.23 -11.64 -18.84
N GLU A 25 15.59 -11.45 -17.57
CA GLU A 25 14.62 -11.30 -16.48
C GLU A 25 13.77 -10.02 -16.63
N ASN A 26 14.30 -9.00 -17.32
CA ASN A 26 13.63 -7.71 -17.56
C ASN A 26 12.74 -7.71 -18.82
N ILE A 27 12.71 -8.81 -19.58
CA ILE A 27 11.83 -8.97 -20.75
C ILE A 27 10.42 -9.38 -20.31
N ILE A 28 10.31 -10.14 -19.22
CA ILE A 28 9.02 -10.65 -18.71
C ILE A 28 8.13 -9.52 -18.15
N THR A 29 8.72 -8.37 -17.79
CA THR A 29 8.01 -7.21 -17.22
C THR A 29 7.64 -6.12 -18.22
N LYS A 30 8.08 -6.21 -19.48
CA LYS A 30 7.76 -5.21 -20.51
C LYS A 30 6.54 -5.62 -21.31
N ALA A 31 5.36 -5.17 -20.88
CA ALA A 31 4.18 -5.17 -21.74
C ALA A 31 4.41 -4.18 -22.90
N PHE A 32 4.50 -4.68 -24.13
CA PHE A 32 4.51 -3.84 -25.33
C PHE A 32 3.07 -3.43 -25.65
N LEU A 33 2.70 -2.19 -25.30
CA LEU A 33 1.41 -1.62 -25.67
C LEU A 33 1.57 -0.86 -26.98
N PRO A 34 0.82 -1.19 -28.04
CA PRO A 34 0.86 -0.42 -29.29
C PRO A 34 0.41 1.01 -29.02
N TYR A 35 1.18 1.98 -29.50
CA TYR A 35 0.82 3.39 -29.38
C TYR A 35 -0.39 3.69 -30.29
N VAL A 36 -1.47 4.16 -29.67
CA VAL A 36 -2.69 4.62 -30.34
C VAL A 36 -2.88 6.07 -29.94
N SER A 37 -2.70 6.99 -30.88
CA SER A 37 -2.85 8.42 -30.67
C SER A 37 -4.18 8.74 -29.97
N GLN A 38 -4.17 9.68 -29.02
CA GLN A 38 -5.26 10.08 -28.12
C GLN A 38 -5.65 9.06 -27.04
N VAL A 39 -5.45 7.76 -27.27
CA VAL A 39 -5.82 6.69 -26.34
C VAL A 39 -4.67 6.38 -25.38
N THR A 40 -3.45 6.24 -25.91
CA THR A 40 -2.27 5.86 -25.12
C THR A 40 -1.46 7.05 -24.60
N ASP A 41 -1.81 8.27 -25.01
CA ASP A 41 -1.06 9.50 -24.69
C ASP A 41 -1.01 9.80 -23.18
N ARG A 42 -2.05 9.38 -22.45
CA ARG A 42 -2.21 9.66 -21.01
C ARG A 42 -1.71 8.52 -20.11
N ILE A 43 -1.17 7.45 -20.69
CA ILE A 43 -0.70 6.30 -19.90
C ILE A 43 0.45 6.72 -18.96
N GLY A 44 1.35 7.61 -19.41
CA GLY A 44 2.42 8.16 -18.57
C GLY A 44 1.93 9.05 -17.42
N THR A 45 0.66 9.50 -17.44
CA THR A 45 0.03 10.22 -16.34
C THR A 45 -0.56 9.26 -15.29
N ALA A 46 -1.00 8.08 -15.74
CA ALA A 46 -1.51 7.01 -14.89
C ALA A 46 -0.37 6.18 -14.24
N LEU A 47 0.77 6.07 -14.92
CA LEU A 47 1.95 5.34 -14.45
C LEU A 47 2.96 6.31 -13.83
N ARG A 48 3.42 6.03 -12.60
CA ARG A 48 4.48 6.83 -11.96
C ARG A 48 5.87 6.37 -12.39
N PRO A 49 6.89 7.26 -12.30
CA PRO A 49 8.27 6.86 -12.52
C PRO A 49 8.67 5.73 -11.56
N ALA A 50 9.31 4.68 -12.08
CA ALA A 50 9.73 3.51 -11.31
C ALA A 50 10.76 3.80 -10.20
N LYS A 51 11.32 5.02 -10.15
CA LYS A 51 12.32 5.45 -9.17
C LYS A 51 11.74 6.03 -7.87
N ASP A 52 10.44 6.32 -7.81
CA ASP A 52 9.85 6.86 -6.58
C ASP A 52 9.66 5.72 -5.56
N LYS A 53 10.62 5.58 -4.63
CA LYS A 53 10.44 4.76 -3.43
C LYS A 53 9.23 5.30 -2.65
N ARG A 54 8.14 4.54 -2.63
CA ARG A 54 7.06 4.77 -1.67
C ARG A 54 7.42 4.06 -0.37
N GLU A 55 7.52 4.83 0.70
CA GLU A 55 7.17 4.30 2.02
C GLU A 55 5.66 4.00 2.00
N PRO A 56 5.20 2.76 2.32
CA PRO A 56 3.78 2.39 2.27
C PRO A 56 2.85 3.32 3.06
N LEU A 57 3.39 3.98 4.10
CA LEU A 57 2.67 4.91 4.97
C LEU A 57 2.82 6.39 4.57
N SER A 58 3.67 6.71 3.58
CA SER A 58 4.02 8.09 3.22
C SER A 58 3.11 8.71 2.17
N SER A 59 2.32 7.92 1.42
CA SER A 59 1.38 8.51 0.48
C SER A 59 0.25 9.22 1.23
N ALA A 60 0.26 10.55 1.23
CA ALA A 60 -0.92 11.35 1.53
C ALA A 60 -2.04 10.92 0.58
N GLY A 61 -3.12 10.39 1.15
CA GLY A 61 -4.23 9.84 0.39
C GLY A 61 -5.41 9.58 1.31
N ASP A 62 -6.60 9.72 0.74
CA ASP A 62 -7.88 9.41 1.35
C ASP A 62 -8.06 7.89 1.53
N LEU A 63 -7.45 7.34 2.58
CA LEU A 63 -7.33 5.88 2.77
C LEU A 63 -8.03 5.40 4.04
N PRO A 64 -8.89 4.36 3.99
CA PRO A 64 -9.25 3.61 5.16
C PRO A 64 -8.04 2.86 5.73
N TYR A 65 -7.88 2.88 7.05
CA TYR A 65 -6.84 2.18 7.80
C TYR A 65 -7.43 1.46 9.01
N THR A 66 -6.72 0.42 9.49
CA THR A 66 -7.09 -0.36 10.67
C THR A 66 -6.14 -0.14 11.83
N LEU A 67 -6.67 -0.01 13.04
CA LEU A 67 -5.95 -0.21 14.31
C LEU A 67 -6.49 -1.46 14.97
N SER A 68 -5.61 -2.28 15.56
CA SER A 68 -6.03 -3.55 16.17
C SER A 68 -5.44 -3.77 17.57
N CYS A 69 -6.23 -4.44 18.40
CA CYS A 69 -5.86 -4.87 19.75
C CYS A 69 -6.68 -6.08 20.24
N GLY A 70 -7.32 -6.81 19.31
CA GLY A 70 -8.35 -7.82 19.57
C GLY A 70 -9.74 -7.37 19.08
N SER A 71 -9.99 -6.07 19.15
CA SER A 71 -11.04 -5.37 18.39
C SER A 71 -10.38 -4.48 17.32
N VAL A 72 -11.16 -4.06 16.32
CA VAL A 72 -10.64 -3.28 15.18
C VAL A 72 -11.26 -1.89 15.13
N TYR A 73 -10.45 -0.86 14.91
CA TYR A 73 -10.97 0.46 14.53
C TYR A 73 -10.63 0.75 13.09
N ILE A 74 -11.65 1.19 12.34
CA ILE A 74 -11.51 1.52 10.94
C ILE A 74 -11.76 3.01 10.79
N GLY A 75 -10.71 3.75 10.50
CA GLY A 75 -10.80 5.18 10.27
C GLY A 75 -10.42 5.51 8.85
N THR A 76 -10.73 6.74 8.45
CA THR A 76 -10.29 7.30 7.18
C THR A 76 -9.57 8.61 7.39
N THR A 77 -8.62 8.94 6.53
CA THR A 77 -7.83 10.19 6.66
C THR A 77 -7.51 10.81 5.33
N LYS A 78 -7.54 12.15 5.25
CA LYS A 78 -6.98 12.89 4.10
C LYS A 78 -5.46 13.07 4.20
N ARG A 79 -4.94 13.07 5.43
CA ARG A 79 -3.52 13.21 5.76
C ARG A 79 -2.84 11.84 5.70
N SER A 80 -1.52 11.80 5.66
CA SER A 80 -0.78 10.55 5.78
C SER A 80 -1.19 9.78 7.03
N VAL A 81 -1.14 8.45 6.93
CA VAL A 81 -1.47 7.56 8.05
C VAL A 81 -0.59 7.86 9.26
N GLY A 82 0.72 8.08 9.06
CA GLY A 82 1.64 8.42 10.15
C GLY A 82 1.24 9.66 10.97
N THR A 83 0.70 10.70 10.32
CA THR A 83 0.20 11.89 11.02
C THR A 83 -0.99 11.55 11.92
N ILE A 84 -1.92 10.76 11.41
CA ILE A 84 -3.10 10.33 12.18
C ILE A 84 -2.73 9.40 13.33
N LEU A 85 -1.77 8.49 13.13
CA LEU A 85 -1.28 7.64 14.21
C LEU A 85 -0.68 8.46 15.34
N THR A 86 0.09 9.50 14.99
CA THR A 86 0.67 10.42 15.98
C THR A 86 -0.42 11.16 16.76
N GLU A 87 -1.48 11.58 16.08
CA GLU A 87 -2.63 12.22 16.71
C GLU A 87 -3.42 11.28 17.62
N HIS A 88 -3.67 10.05 17.18
CA HIS A 88 -4.31 9.04 18.02
C HIS A 88 -3.49 8.73 19.27
N LYS A 89 -2.17 8.51 19.12
CA LYS A 89 -1.25 8.32 20.25
C LYS A 89 -1.32 9.50 21.22
N ARG A 90 -1.31 10.73 20.70
CA ARG A 90 -1.43 11.93 21.53
C ARG A 90 -2.77 12.00 22.24
N SER A 91 -3.88 11.71 21.57
CA SER A 91 -5.22 11.75 22.15
C SER A 91 -5.43 10.69 23.21
N CYS A 92 -4.92 9.47 22.99
CA CYS A 92 -4.93 8.40 24.01
C CYS A 92 -4.14 8.84 25.25
N ARG A 93 -2.95 9.40 25.06
CA ARG A 93 -2.11 9.91 26.17
C ARG A 93 -2.78 11.05 26.94
N LEU A 94 -3.52 11.92 26.26
CA LEU A 94 -4.18 13.09 26.86
C LEU A 94 -5.62 12.82 27.30
N GLY A 95 -6.14 11.60 27.09
CA GLY A 95 -7.52 11.23 27.40
C GLY A 95 -8.59 12.06 26.67
N GLN A 96 -8.33 12.47 25.43
CA GLN A 96 -9.25 13.33 24.67
C GLN A 96 -10.35 12.51 24.00
N THR A 97 -11.51 12.39 24.67
CA THR A 97 -12.67 11.59 24.23
C THR A 97 -13.79 12.42 23.57
N ASP A 98 -13.58 13.72 23.35
CA ASP A 98 -14.54 14.69 22.82
C ASP A 98 -14.33 15.02 21.33
N LYS A 99 -13.22 14.57 20.73
CA LYS A 99 -12.78 14.94 19.38
C LYS A 99 -13.03 13.83 18.34
N SER A 100 -12.80 14.14 17.06
CA SER A 100 -12.90 13.20 15.92
C SER A 100 -11.91 12.01 15.92
N VAL A 101 -11.08 11.88 16.97
CA VAL A 101 -10.18 10.74 17.24
C VAL A 101 -10.55 10.02 18.54
N ALA A 102 -11.74 10.30 19.07
CA ALA A 102 -12.12 9.91 20.41
C ALA A 102 -12.49 8.44 20.53
N ALA A 103 -12.95 7.76 19.47
CA ALA A 103 -13.24 6.32 19.54
C ALA A 103 -12.00 5.52 20.00
N VAL A 104 -10.82 5.88 19.47
CA VAL A 104 -9.54 5.24 19.82
C VAL A 104 -9.12 5.58 21.25
N ALA A 105 -9.21 6.85 21.63
CA ALA A 105 -8.86 7.29 22.98
C ALA A 105 -9.82 6.74 24.05
N GLU A 106 -11.12 6.70 23.76
CA GLU A 106 -12.15 6.16 24.64
C GLU A 106 -11.97 4.66 24.85
N HIS A 107 -11.73 3.90 23.79
CA HIS A 107 -11.44 2.48 23.88
C HIS A 107 -10.18 2.21 24.72
N ALA A 108 -9.09 2.95 24.46
CA ALA A 108 -7.86 2.84 25.23
C ALA A 108 -8.03 3.15 26.73
N LEU A 109 -8.99 4.02 27.09
CA LEU A 109 -9.28 4.37 28.48
C LEU A 109 -10.24 3.38 29.16
N ARG A 110 -11.22 2.83 28.41
CA ARG A 110 -12.24 1.92 28.95
C ARG A 110 -11.71 0.52 29.17
N ASP A 111 -10.96 0.01 28.20
CA ASP A 111 -10.56 -1.39 28.13
C ASP A 111 -9.07 -1.54 28.44
N GLY A 112 -8.58 -0.89 29.51
CA GLY A 112 -7.16 -0.78 29.86
C GLY A 112 -6.38 -2.08 30.11
N ASP A 113 -6.95 -3.24 29.77
CA ASP A 113 -6.32 -4.55 29.77
C ASP A 113 -5.50 -4.83 28.49
N HIS A 114 -5.65 -4.02 27.44
CA HIS A 114 -4.93 -4.22 26.18
C HIS A 114 -4.35 -2.93 25.58
N LYS A 115 -3.30 -3.12 24.79
CA LYS A 115 -2.56 -2.03 24.12
C LYS A 115 -2.91 -1.98 22.63
N ILE A 116 -3.34 -0.81 22.16
CA ILE A 116 -3.57 -0.54 20.74
C ILE A 116 -2.24 -0.63 19.99
N GLN A 117 -2.16 -1.51 18.98
CA GLN A 117 -1.00 -1.67 18.13
C GLN A 117 -1.06 -0.61 17.01
N PHE A 118 -0.30 0.47 17.18
CA PHE A 118 -0.24 1.54 16.17
C PHE A 118 0.77 1.21 15.07
N GLU A 119 1.76 0.38 15.38
CA GLU A 119 2.84 -0.03 14.49
C GLU A 119 2.33 -0.98 13.40
N ASP A 120 1.34 -1.82 13.74
CA ASP A 120 0.69 -2.79 12.83
C ASP A 120 -0.48 -2.18 12.05
N THR A 121 -0.49 -0.85 11.86
CA THR A 121 -1.55 -0.18 11.11
C THR A 121 -1.50 -0.58 9.64
N GLN A 122 -2.62 -1.06 9.12
CA GLN A 122 -2.74 -1.43 7.72
C GLN A 122 -3.62 -0.45 6.94
N VAL A 123 -3.18 -0.10 5.74
CA VAL A 123 -4.00 0.59 4.74
C VAL A 123 -4.88 -0.43 4.02
N ILE A 124 -6.19 -0.24 4.07
CA ILE A 124 -7.15 -1.21 3.51
C ILE A 124 -7.31 -1.02 1.99
N ALA A 125 -7.42 0.23 1.53
CA ALA A 125 -7.67 0.52 0.12
C ALA A 125 -7.22 1.94 -0.25
N THR A 126 -6.81 2.11 -1.50
CA THR A 126 -6.59 3.43 -2.10
C THR A 126 -7.82 3.89 -2.89
N THR A 127 -8.55 4.84 -2.33
CA THR A 127 -9.73 5.45 -2.97
C THR A 127 -9.50 6.94 -3.14
N SER A 128 -9.84 7.48 -4.31
CA SER A 128 -9.87 8.94 -4.53
C SER A 128 -11.28 9.47 -4.38
N GLY A 129 -11.42 10.64 -3.76
CA GLY A 129 -12.69 11.35 -3.66
C GLY A 129 -13.42 11.17 -2.32
N TYR A 130 -14.17 12.21 -1.95
CA TYR A 130 -14.82 12.33 -0.64
C TYR A 130 -15.86 11.24 -0.38
N HIS A 131 -16.88 11.11 -1.25
CA HIS A 131 -17.99 10.17 -1.02
C HIS A 131 -17.56 8.70 -1.08
N PRO A 132 -16.77 8.26 -2.08
CA PRO A 132 -16.31 6.88 -2.15
C PRO A 132 -15.52 6.43 -0.91
N ARG A 133 -14.74 7.33 -0.30
CA ARG A 133 -14.00 7.09 0.95
C ARG A 133 -14.91 6.72 2.11
N PHE A 134 -15.98 7.47 2.37
CA PHE A 134 -16.90 7.17 3.47
C PHE A 134 -17.74 5.92 3.22
N VAL A 135 -18.14 5.70 1.96
CA VAL A 135 -18.84 4.46 1.59
C VAL A 135 -17.91 3.26 1.83
N ARG A 136 -16.62 3.38 1.48
CA ARG A 136 -15.64 2.33 1.71
C ARG A 136 -15.43 2.07 3.20
N GLU A 137 -15.22 3.11 3.99
CA GLU A 137 -15.12 3.03 5.45
C GLU A 137 -16.30 2.28 6.07
N ALA A 138 -17.53 2.69 5.72
CA ALA A 138 -18.73 2.06 6.24
C ALA A 138 -18.84 0.58 5.81
N VAL A 139 -18.44 0.25 4.58
CA VAL A 139 -18.41 -1.14 4.11
C VAL A 139 -17.41 -1.96 4.91
N GLU A 140 -16.20 -1.44 5.14
CA GLU A 140 -15.19 -2.15 5.92
C GLU A 140 -15.62 -2.27 7.40
N ILE A 141 -16.20 -1.23 8.01
CA ILE A 141 -16.79 -1.30 9.36
C ILE A 141 -17.86 -2.39 9.44
N HIS A 142 -18.73 -2.49 8.43
CA HIS A 142 -19.78 -3.51 8.41
C HIS A 142 -19.24 -4.95 8.30
N LYS A 143 -18.07 -5.14 7.70
CA LYS A 143 -17.43 -6.47 7.64
C LYS A 143 -16.82 -6.91 8.97
N HIS A 144 -16.45 -5.97 9.84
CA HIS A 144 -15.78 -6.27 11.11
C HIS A 144 -16.78 -6.13 12.27
N PRO A 145 -17.50 -7.20 12.68
CA PRO A 145 -18.48 -7.11 13.77
C PRO A 145 -17.84 -6.77 15.13
N ASN A 146 -16.55 -7.04 15.31
CA ASN A 146 -15.74 -6.71 16.49
C ASN A 146 -15.10 -5.32 16.40
N ASN A 147 -15.75 -4.35 15.73
CA ASN A 147 -15.23 -3.00 15.63
C ASN A 147 -15.61 -2.15 16.85
N PHE A 148 -14.75 -1.19 17.21
CA PHE A 148 -15.00 -0.23 18.28
C PHE A 148 -15.23 1.20 17.76
N ASN A 149 -15.68 1.35 16.51
CA ASN A 149 -16.08 2.64 15.96
C ASN A 149 -17.34 3.18 16.65
N ARG A 150 -17.38 4.50 16.88
CA ARG A 150 -18.59 5.17 17.39
C ARG A 150 -19.68 5.17 16.31
N LYS A 151 -20.89 4.72 16.66
CA LYS A 151 -22.02 4.66 15.71
C LYS A 151 -22.35 6.03 15.09
N GLU A 152 -22.17 7.10 15.84
CA GLU A 152 -22.37 8.49 15.40
C GLU A 152 -21.35 8.96 14.35
N GLU A 153 -20.16 8.35 14.33
CA GLU A 153 -19.08 8.69 13.39
C GLU A 153 -19.16 7.88 12.09
N THR A 154 -20.02 6.86 12.02
CA THR A 154 -20.12 5.95 10.86
C THR A 154 -21.21 6.37 9.88
N LEU A 155 -20.89 6.35 8.58
CA LEU A 155 -21.88 6.53 7.54
C LEU A 155 -22.84 5.33 7.51
N TYR A 156 -24.15 5.60 7.58
CA TYR A 156 -25.17 4.56 7.55
C TYR A 156 -25.30 3.96 6.14
N LEU A 157 -25.02 2.66 6.01
CA LEU A 157 -25.27 1.91 4.77
C LEU A 157 -26.72 1.44 4.71
N ASN A 158 -27.36 1.62 3.55
CA ASN A 158 -28.71 1.10 3.32
C ASN A 158 -28.71 -0.44 3.45
N ARG A 159 -29.73 -0.97 4.14
CA ARG A 159 -29.86 -2.39 4.46
C ARG A 159 -29.86 -3.32 3.25
N ILE A 160 -30.27 -2.83 2.08
CA ILE A 160 -30.23 -3.55 0.81
C ILE A 160 -28.81 -4.07 0.51
N TRP A 161 -27.78 -3.35 0.96
CA TRP A 161 -26.38 -3.73 0.73
C TRP A 161 -25.85 -4.77 1.71
N HIS A 162 -26.47 -4.97 2.89
CA HIS A 162 -25.93 -5.89 3.91
C HIS A 162 -25.72 -7.31 3.37
N PRO A 163 -26.69 -7.96 2.68
CA PRO A 163 -26.47 -9.30 2.17
C PRO A 163 -25.32 -9.38 1.15
N ALA A 164 -25.14 -8.33 0.35
CA ALA A 164 -24.05 -8.28 -0.63
C ALA A 164 -22.68 -8.13 0.04
N ILE A 165 -22.59 -7.26 1.07
CA ILE A 165 -21.35 -7.01 1.79
C ILE A 165 -20.95 -8.23 2.62
N SER A 166 -21.87 -8.84 3.36
CA SER A 166 -21.57 -10.01 4.22
C SER A 166 -21.11 -11.24 3.43
N ARG A 167 -21.48 -11.35 2.15
CA ARG A 167 -21.01 -12.43 1.26
C ARG A 167 -19.59 -12.22 0.74
N THR A 168 -19.02 -11.03 0.93
CA THR A 168 -17.70 -10.71 0.41
C THR A 168 -16.66 -11.16 1.42
N LYS A 169 -15.77 -12.09 1.05
CA LYS A 169 -14.67 -12.51 1.94
C LYS A 169 -13.77 -11.31 2.24
N GLU A 170 -13.28 -11.23 3.47
CA GLU A 170 -12.13 -10.37 3.78
C GLU A 170 -10.99 -10.77 2.85
N ALA A 171 -10.43 -9.81 2.13
CA ALA A 171 -9.26 -10.08 1.32
C ALA A 171 -8.12 -10.42 2.30
N VAL A 172 -7.69 -11.69 2.33
CA VAL A 172 -6.48 -12.09 3.06
C VAL A 172 -5.33 -11.26 2.50
N GLN A 173 -4.90 -10.28 3.26
CA GLN A 173 -3.76 -9.45 2.91
C GLN A 173 -2.51 -10.32 3.05
N ARG A 174 -1.86 -10.60 1.92
CA ARG A 174 -0.54 -11.23 1.93
C ARG A 174 0.40 -10.27 2.64
N SER A 175 0.82 -10.59 3.86
CA SER A 175 2.02 -10.01 4.43
C SER A 175 3.14 -10.24 3.42
N ARG A 176 3.68 -9.15 2.86
CA ARG A 176 4.87 -9.24 2.02
C ARG A 176 5.99 -9.76 2.93
N PRO A 177 6.72 -10.82 2.55
CA PRO A 177 7.85 -11.27 3.36
C PRO A 177 8.82 -10.10 3.53
N VAL A 178 9.13 -9.79 4.79
CA VAL A 178 10.17 -8.84 5.17
C VAL A 178 11.47 -9.36 4.56
N PRO A 179 12.22 -8.55 3.77
CA PRO A 179 13.56 -8.92 3.37
C PRO A 179 14.41 -9.07 4.64
N GLU A 180 14.88 -10.27 4.91
CA GLU A 180 15.82 -10.56 5.99
C GLU A 180 17.11 -9.75 5.72
N GLU A 181 17.47 -8.85 6.64
CA GLU A 181 18.73 -8.11 6.51
C GLU A 181 19.90 -9.09 6.56
N PRO A 182 20.86 -8.99 5.62
CA PRO A 182 22.03 -9.85 5.66
C PRO A 182 22.84 -9.57 6.95
N PRO A 183 23.43 -10.63 7.55
CA PRO A 183 24.21 -10.47 8.78
C PRO A 183 25.34 -9.45 8.62
N PRO A 184 25.71 -8.73 9.69
CA PRO A 184 26.77 -7.73 9.63
C PRO A 184 28.08 -8.38 9.19
N GLU A 185 28.62 -7.84 8.09
CA GLU A 185 29.94 -8.18 7.55
C GLU A 185 31.00 -7.95 8.62
N GLN A 186 31.58 -9.02 9.15
CA GLN A 186 32.71 -8.94 10.08
C GLN A 186 33.90 -8.38 9.31
N ALA A 187 34.29 -7.15 9.64
CA ALA A 187 35.53 -6.57 9.17
C ALA A 187 36.71 -7.49 9.54
N PRO A 188 37.65 -7.76 8.62
CA PRO A 188 38.84 -8.51 8.97
C PRO A 188 39.63 -7.73 10.01
N SER A 189 39.81 -8.36 11.17
CA SER A 189 40.75 -7.94 12.21
C SER A 189 42.12 -7.77 11.55
N ALA A 190 42.57 -6.52 11.52
CA ALA A 190 43.95 -6.19 11.31
C ALA A 190 44.66 -6.45 12.63
N ASP A 191 45.46 -7.51 12.70
CA ASP A 191 46.48 -7.66 13.73
C ASP A 191 47.75 -8.28 13.12
N ALA A 192 48.81 -7.46 13.22
CA ALA A 192 50.26 -7.71 13.32
C ALA A 192 50.95 -8.76 12.43
#